data_AF-A0A5E7AGT2-F1
#
_entry.id   AF-A0A5E7AGT2-F1
#
_cell.length_a   1.000
_cell.length_b   1.000
_cell.length_c   1.000
_cell.angle_alpha   90.00
_cell.angle_beta   90.00
_cell.angle_gamma   90.00
#
_symmetry.space_group_name_H-M   'P 1'
#
loop_
_entity.id
_entity.type
_entity.pdbx_description
1 polymer ?
#
loop_
_entity_poly.entity_id
_entity_poly.type
_entity_poly.pdbx_seq_one_letter_code
_entity_poly.pdbx_strand_id
1 'polypeptide(L)'
;MNNSSIYTNSPGQDQVLRPYTRLMASASHIRLAAPYFTRAIEIVEAVRRGARVQLLVGLNASTQPDALNQVLTAGNCAVRYFTDDFHAKVYLFDGVAMLGSSNLTGGGLINNREAVILLDQPGDEERVQDIEEFFAQVWDSAEVLTQQVYQQFKAAWNQSSRMANRDEPFNKLEAVVPATVRAGSAHKTSQQLYLGELQKTIYEQYLPAFEEVTAILVEQRYRRPEFVGVPVGVETNRFLNWVRLEHAIGDEAWQNAALRAPEDRKGLIMDLGAEWTATNAPRIPDNYLQLIDTLQRGLGSPEAIRACSREELVEALMCVHAFLEQLRFTKGGADALPAKFWQNNENNLQRVQDTLIHLIHGSDDFAARICAVIYDPKYRIRVFGRFCALELVGTLHPHEAPPINGRMAKALRFLGFDVRAT
;
A
#
# COMPACT_ATOMS: atom_id res chain seq x y z
N MET A 1 35.19 27.88 0.37
CA MET A 1 35.21 26.73 1.30
C MET A 1 35.39 25.50 0.44
N ASN A 2 36.32 24.60 0.76
CA ASN A 2 36.48 23.36 -0.01
C ASN A 2 35.16 22.57 0.07
N ASN A 3 34.41 22.51 -1.03
CA ASN A 3 33.28 21.60 -1.18
C ASN A 3 33.85 20.18 -1.28
N SER A 4 34.12 19.55 -0.14
CA SER A 4 34.42 18.12 -0.11
C SER A 4 33.13 17.37 -0.42
N SER A 5 33.15 16.55 -1.47
CA SER A 5 32.09 15.59 -1.76
C SER A 5 32.23 14.31 -0.92
N ILE A 6 33.22 14.23 -0.03
CA ILE A 6 33.48 13.06 0.82
C ILE A 6 33.26 13.44 2.28
N TYR A 7 32.45 12.63 2.95
CA TYR A 7 32.06 12.77 4.36
C TYR A 7 32.53 11.56 5.16
N THR A 8 33.11 11.80 6.33
CA THR A 8 33.65 10.74 7.19
C THR A 8 33.37 11.05 8.66
N ASN A 9 33.15 10.02 9.45
CA ASN A 9 32.98 10.16 10.89
C ASN A 9 34.34 10.14 11.61
N SER A 10 35.17 11.15 11.36
CA SER A 10 36.45 11.35 12.04
C SER A 10 36.45 12.66 12.84
N PRO A 11 37.17 12.76 13.96
CA PRO A 11 37.31 14.03 14.70
C PRO A 11 37.79 15.16 13.78
N GLY A 12 37.05 16.28 13.75
CA GLY A 12 37.39 17.44 12.92
C GLY A 12 37.01 17.32 11.44
N GLN A 13 36.37 16.23 11.01
CA GLN A 13 35.82 16.05 9.66
C GLN A 13 34.30 16.27 9.63
N ASP A 14 33.75 16.50 8.44
CA ASP A 14 32.30 16.55 8.26
C ASP A 14 31.71 15.13 8.37
N GLN A 15 30.95 14.92 9.45
CA GLN A 15 30.26 13.66 9.74
C GLN A 15 29.19 13.37 8.69
N VAL A 16 28.94 12.08 8.45
CA VAL A 16 27.90 11.60 7.51
C VAL A 16 26.51 12.12 7.89
N LEU A 17 26.24 12.29 9.19
CA LEU A 17 24.97 12.85 9.68
C LEU A 17 24.66 14.24 9.10
N ARG A 18 25.66 15.09 8.85
CA ARG A 18 25.44 16.48 8.40
C ARG A 18 24.78 16.58 7.03
N PRO A 19 25.35 16.02 5.94
CA PRO A 19 24.68 16.04 4.64
C PRO A 19 23.37 15.24 4.67
N TYR A 20 23.32 14.12 5.40
CA TYR A 20 22.11 13.32 5.54
C TYR A 20 20.94 14.13 6.12
N THR A 21 21.12 14.75 7.28
CA THR A 21 20.10 15.58 7.94
C THR A 21 19.69 16.79 7.10
N ARG A 22 20.65 17.46 6.45
CA ARG A 22 20.39 18.57 5.53
C ARG A 22 19.46 18.13 4.38
N LEU A 23 19.76 17.01 3.73
CA LEU A 23 18.99 16.50 2.60
C LEU A 23 17.62 15.97 3.03
N MET A 24 17.55 15.23 4.14
CA MET A 24 16.28 14.79 4.74
C MET A 24 15.35 15.96 5.09
N ALA A 25 15.90 17.13 5.44
CA ALA A 25 15.13 18.31 5.82
C ALA A 25 14.47 19.04 4.64
N SER A 26 14.96 18.86 3.41
CA SER A 26 14.47 19.58 2.23
C SER A 26 13.86 18.71 1.14
N ALA A 27 14.27 17.44 1.02
CA ALA A 27 13.86 16.60 -0.09
C ALA A 27 12.37 16.24 -0.04
N SER A 28 11.73 16.21 -1.20
CA SER A 28 10.33 15.81 -1.40
C SER A 28 10.21 14.32 -1.71
N HIS A 29 11.16 13.76 -2.47
CA HIS A 29 11.26 12.33 -2.75
C HIS A 29 12.54 11.76 -2.17
N ILE A 30 12.38 10.84 -1.23
CA ILE A 30 13.48 10.25 -0.47
C ILE A 30 13.46 8.74 -0.67
N ARG A 31 14.59 8.17 -1.11
CA ARG A 31 14.78 6.73 -1.31
C ARG A 31 16.00 6.29 -0.52
N LEU A 32 15.81 5.39 0.42
CA LEU A 32 16.86 4.94 1.34
C LEU A 32 16.97 3.42 1.28
N ALA A 33 18.18 2.92 1.03
CA ALA A 33 18.52 1.50 1.10
C ALA A 33 19.66 1.33 2.10
N ALA A 34 19.43 0.59 3.18
CA ALA A 34 20.47 0.18 4.12
C ALA A 34 20.07 -1.10 4.85
N PRO A 35 20.97 -2.10 4.99
CA PRO A 35 20.60 -3.36 5.63
C PRO A 35 20.25 -3.22 7.11
N TYR A 36 20.77 -2.20 7.80
CA TYR A 36 20.55 -1.99 9.22
C TYR A 36 19.87 -0.65 9.47
N PHE A 37 18.80 -0.69 10.27
CA PHE A 37 17.96 0.47 10.55
C PHE A 37 17.63 0.58 12.04
N THR A 38 18.15 1.63 12.69
CA THR A 38 17.87 1.92 14.11
C THR A 38 17.46 3.36 14.38
N ARG A 39 17.43 4.22 13.36
CA ARG A 39 17.19 5.66 13.51
C ARG A 39 16.07 6.13 12.58
N ALA A 40 14.89 6.34 13.14
CA ALA A 40 13.70 6.73 12.39
C ALA A 40 13.42 8.25 12.36
N ILE A 41 14.06 9.04 13.23
CA ILE A 41 13.65 10.42 13.52
C ILE A 41 13.60 11.32 12.27
N GLU A 42 14.65 11.32 11.44
CA GLU A 42 14.68 12.15 10.24
C GLU A 42 13.63 11.72 9.21
N ILE A 43 13.34 10.42 9.12
CA ILE A 43 12.34 9.88 8.19
C ILE A 43 10.94 10.32 8.62
N VAL A 44 10.62 10.19 9.92
CA VAL A 44 9.34 10.61 10.48
C VAL A 44 9.14 12.13 10.30
N GLU A 45 10.19 12.92 10.50
CA GLU A 45 10.15 14.37 10.27
C GLU A 45 9.92 14.74 8.80
N ALA A 46 10.58 14.05 7.87
CA ALA A 46 10.38 14.25 6.44
C ALA A 46 8.94 13.88 6.00
N VAL A 47 8.44 12.75 6.48
CA VAL A 47 7.04 12.33 6.25
C VAL A 47 6.06 13.38 6.78
N ARG A 48 6.27 13.89 8.00
CA ARG A 48 5.39 14.92 8.60
C ARG A 48 5.38 16.22 7.77
N ARG A 49 6.48 16.54 7.09
CA ARG A 49 6.56 17.66 6.14
C ARG A 49 5.79 17.40 4.84
N GLY A 50 5.43 16.14 4.56
CA GLY A 50 4.76 15.72 3.33
C GLY A 50 5.68 15.04 2.32
N ALA A 51 6.94 14.78 2.67
CA ALA A 51 7.85 14.05 1.78
C ALA A 51 7.41 12.59 1.62
N ARG A 52 7.56 12.06 0.41
CA ARG A 52 7.34 10.64 0.11
C ARG A 52 8.63 9.87 0.34
N VAL A 53 8.57 8.84 1.18
CA VAL A 53 9.74 8.02 1.52
C VAL A 53 9.59 6.59 1.03
N GLN A 54 10.65 6.04 0.43
CA GLN A 54 10.82 4.62 0.17
C GLN A 54 12.01 4.12 0.98
N LEU A 55 11.76 3.21 1.91
CA LEU A 55 12.76 2.66 2.82
C LEU A 55 12.93 1.17 2.57
N LEU A 56 14.15 0.77 2.19
CA LEU A 56 14.55 -0.62 1.98
C LEU A 56 15.52 -1.05 3.07
N VAL A 57 15.15 -2.09 3.82
CA VAL A 57 15.90 -2.58 4.99
C VAL A 57 16.14 -4.08 4.98
N GLY A 58 17.11 -4.54 5.78
CA GLY A 58 17.23 -5.95 6.13
C GLY A 58 16.44 -6.28 7.40
N LEU A 59 15.73 -7.41 7.42
CA LEU A 59 15.10 -7.97 8.62
C LEU A 59 16.08 -8.89 9.35
N ASN A 60 16.94 -8.29 10.16
CA ASN A 60 18.00 -8.98 10.93
C ASN A 60 18.16 -8.37 12.33
N ALA A 61 19.10 -8.92 13.12
CA ALA A 61 19.36 -8.50 14.50
C ALA A 61 19.77 -7.01 14.64
N SER A 62 20.29 -6.39 13.57
CA SER A 62 20.77 -5.01 13.58
C SER A 62 19.72 -3.98 13.15
N THR A 63 18.52 -4.43 12.78
CA THR A 63 17.36 -3.57 12.54
C THR A 63 16.44 -3.57 13.75
N GLN A 64 16.05 -2.39 14.23
CA GLN A 64 15.22 -2.25 15.43
C GLN A 64 13.71 -2.24 15.09
N PRO A 65 12.91 -3.15 15.67
CA PRO A 65 11.45 -3.16 15.46
C PRO A 65 10.76 -1.85 15.84
N ASP A 66 11.25 -1.13 16.85
CA ASP A 66 10.65 0.14 17.28
C ASP A 66 10.91 1.27 16.27
N ALA A 67 12.07 1.28 15.62
CA ALA A 67 12.37 2.22 14.54
C ALA A 67 11.48 1.94 13.32
N LEU A 68 11.30 0.66 12.96
CA LEU A 68 10.38 0.26 11.87
C LEU A 68 8.93 0.65 12.18
N ASN A 69 8.48 0.44 13.42
CA ASN A 69 7.13 0.82 13.81
C ASN A 69 6.90 2.33 13.68
N GLN A 70 7.89 3.15 14.03
CA GLN A 70 7.79 4.61 13.90
C GLN A 70 7.58 5.03 12.44
N VAL A 71 8.30 4.44 11.48
CA VAL A 71 8.14 4.80 10.06
C VAL A 71 6.88 4.20 9.44
N LEU A 72 6.50 2.96 9.81
CA LEU A 72 5.25 2.34 9.37
C LEU A 72 4.02 3.14 9.82
N THR A 73 4.08 3.73 11.01
CA THR A 73 2.97 4.52 11.58
C THR A 73 2.98 5.99 11.18
N ALA A 74 4.07 6.51 10.60
CA ALA A 74 4.19 7.91 10.21
C ALA A 74 3.31 8.27 9.00
N GLY A 75 2.87 7.29 8.20
CA GLY A 75 2.22 7.51 6.90
C GLY A 75 3.22 7.87 5.81
N ASN A 76 2.78 7.93 4.54
CA ASN A 76 3.59 8.33 3.36
C ASN A 76 5.02 7.75 3.25
N CYS A 77 5.26 6.57 3.85
CA CYS A 77 6.53 5.87 3.87
C CYS A 77 6.30 4.41 3.47
N ALA A 78 6.68 4.05 2.25
CA ALA A 78 6.68 2.67 1.80
C ALA A 78 7.92 1.97 2.37
N VAL A 79 7.73 0.85 3.06
CA VAL A 79 8.83 0.04 3.60
C VAL A 79 8.86 -1.30 2.89
N ARG A 80 10.00 -1.62 2.29
CA ARG A 80 10.27 -2.94 1.73
C ARG A 80 11.47 -3.59 2.40
N TYR A 81 11.60 -4.90 2.26
CA TYR A 81 12.64 -5.64 2.96
C TYR A 81 13.27 -6.79 2.19
N PHE A 82 14.45 -7.19 2.67
CA PHE A 82 15.10 -8.48 2.43
C PHE A 82 15.37 -9.17 3.77
N THR A 83 15.47 -10.49 3.77
CA THR A 83 15.94 -11.26 4.93
C THR A 83 17.44 -11.53 4.85
N ASP A 84 17.97 -11.71 3.64
CA ASP A 84 19.34 -12.16 3.41
C ASP A 84 20.01 -11.43 2.23
N ASP A 85 21.34 -11.51 2.14
CA ASP A 85 22.18 -11.02 1.03
C ASP A 85 22.00 -9.55 0.59
N PHE A 86 21.33 -8.74 1.40
CA PHE A 86 21.21 -7.30 1.18
C PHE A 86 22.28 -6.54 1.95
N HIS A 87 23.14 -5.79 1.24
CA HIS A 87 24.21 -5.01 1.87
C HIS A 87 24.45 -3.63 1.22
N ALA A 88 23.58 -3.22 0.29
CA ALA A 88 23.67 -1.92 -0.37
C ALA A 88 23.31 -0.78 0.60
N LYS A 89 23.99 0.36 0.43
CA LYS A 89 23.88 1.55 1.28
C LYS A 89 23.83 2.78 0.40
N VAL A 90 22.62 3.14 0.01
CA VAL A 90 22.32 4.15 -1.00
C VAL A 90 21.23 5.04 -0.48
N TYR A 91 21.46 6.35 -0.46
CA TYR A 91 20.45 7.35 -0.10
C TYR A 91 20.28 8.34 -1.26
N LEU A 92 19.06 8.55 -1.70
CA LEU A 92 18.71 9.41 -2.83
C LEU A 92 17.70 10.47 -2.38
N PHE A 93 17.92 11.70 -2.84
CA PHE A 93 17.20 12.91 -2.44
C PHE A 93 17.02 13.83 -3.65
N ASP A 94 15.86 13.85 -4.30
CA ASP A 94 15.56 14.75 -5.44
C ASP A 94 16.74 15.01 -6.41
N GLY A 95 17.33 13.96 -6.99
CA GLY A 95 18.46 14.08 -7.92
C GLY A 95 19.85 14.25 -7.27
N VAL A 96 19.95 14.05 -5.96
CA VAL A 96 21.21 13.97 -5.20
C VAL A 96 21.39 12.56 -4.63
N ALA A 97 22.61 12.03 -4.64
CA ALA A 97 22.90 10.71 -4.09
C ALA A 97 23.98 10.74 -2.99
N MET A 98 23.80 9.95 -1.94
CA MET A 98 24.83 9.55 -0.99
C MET A 98 25.08 8.05 -1.11
N LEU A 99 26.33 7.67 -1.34
CA LEU A 99 26.75 6.28 -1.50
C LEU A 99 27.97 6.01 -0.61
N GLY A 100 27.98 4.91 0.13
CA GLY A 100 29.13 4.57 0.95
C GLY A 100 28.91 3.42 1.92
N SER A 101 29.62 3.46 3.04
CA SER A 101 29.63 2.37 4.03
C SER A 101 28.65 2.57 5.20
N SER A 102 28.04 3.76 5.31
CA SER A 102 27.11 4.09 6.39
C SER A 102 25.80 3.31 6.32
N ASN A 103 25.37 2.75 7.44
CA ASN A 103 23.99 2.28 7.65
C ASN A 103 23.11 3.37 8.27
N LEU A 104 21.79 3.16 8.29
CA LEU A 104 20.83 4.06 8.95
C LEU A 104 20.76 3.78 10.47
N THR A 105 21.92 3.90 11.12
CA THR A 105 22.09 3.69 12.55
C THR A 105 22.87 4.84 13.18
N GLY A 106 22.77 5.01 14.50
CA GLY A 106 23.63 5.96 15.21
C GLY A 106 25.12 5.64 15.02
N GLY A 107 25.46 4.36 14.87
CA GLY A 107 26.79 3.90 14.47
C GLY A 107 27.20 4.46 13.11
N GLY A 108 26.44 4.15 12.06
CA GLY A 108 26.77 4.55 10.69
C GLY A 108 26.80 6.07 10.50
N LEU A 109 25.84 6.80 11.06
CA LEU A 109 25.77 8.24 10.81
C LEU A 109 26.73 9.09 11.66
N ILE A 110 27.21 8.57 12.80
CA ILE A 110 27.92 9.38 13.81
C ILE A 110 29.24 8.75 14.28
N ASN A 111 29.24 7.45 14.65
CA ASN A 111 30.29 6.89 15.50
C ASN A 111 31.30 6.00 14.75
N ASN A 112 30.83 5.19 13.80
CA ASN A 112 31.66 4.25 13.07
C ASN A 112 32.56 4.97 12.08
N ARG A 113 33.73 4.41 11.78
CA ARG A 113 34.57 4.89 10.68
C ARG A 113 33.90 4.59 9.35
N GLU A 114 33.11 5.55 8.88
CA GLU A 114 32.44 5.51 7.59
C GLU A 114 33.09 6.46 6.59
N ALA A 115 32.92 6.12 5.31
CA ALA A 115 33.19 7.02 4.20
C ALA A 115 31.95 7.04 3.28
N VAL A 116 31.47 8.23 2.97
CA VAL A 116 30.33 8.45 2.08
C VAL A 116 30.69 9.51 1.07
N ILE A 117 30.39 9.23 -0.20
CA ILE A 117 30.47 10.20 -1.29
C ILE A 117 29.07 10.81 -1.47
N LEU A 118 29.03 12.14 -1.57
CA LEU A 118 27.87 12.93 -1.94
C LEU A 118 28.03 13.36 -3.40
N LEU A 119 27.04 13.03 -4.22
CA LEU A 119 26.93 13.41 -5.62
C LEU A 119 25.86 14.51 -5.71
N ASP A 120 26.30 15.76 -5.65
CA ASP A 120 25.45 16.96 -5.66
C ASP A 120 26.04 18.11 -6.52
N GLN A 121 27.01 17.81 -7.39
CA GLN A 121 27.70 18.79 -8.22
C GLN A 121 27.24 18.71 -9.69
N PRO A 122 27.33 19.82 -10.45
CA PRO A 122 27.12 19.78 -11.90
C PRO A 122 28.03 18.74 -12.56
N GLY A 123 27.47 17.87 -13.39
CA GLY A 123 28.16 16.75 -14.03
C GLY A 123 28.01 15.40 -13.32
N ASP A 124 27.36 15.33 -12.15
CA ASP A 124 27.05 14.07 -11.48
C ASP A 124 25.74 13.42 -11.96
N GLU A 125 24.99 14.05 -12.87
CA GLU A 125 23.63 13.64 -13.26
C GLU A 125 23.56 12.19 -13.76
N GLU A 126 24.49 11.78 -14.62
CA GLU A 126 24.57 10.41 -15.15
C GLU A 126 24.86 9.39 -14.02
N ARG A 127 25.75 9.75 -13.08
CA ARG A 127 26.08 8.87 -11.94
C ARG A 127 24.93 8.74 -10.96
N VAL A 128 24.19 9.82 -10.74
CA VAL A 128 22.97 9.78 -9.93
C VAL A 128 21.94 8.88 -10.61
N GLN A 129 21.75 9.02 -11.92
CA GLN A 129 20.84 8.17 -12.69
C GLN A 129 21.21 6.68 -12.56
N ASP A 130 22.49 6.31 -12.69
CA ASP A 130 22.94 4.92 -12.49
C ASP A 130 22.55 4.37 -11.09
N ILE A 131 22.67 5.20 -10.06
CA ILE A 131 22.30 4.83 -8.68
C ILE A 131 20.78 4.72 -8.52
N GLU A 132 20.01 5.59 -9.19
CA GLU A 132 18.55 5.52 -9.22
C GLU A 132 18.06 4.24 -9.90
N GLU A 133 18.66 3.87 -11.03
CA GLU A 133 18.38 2.62 -11.75
C GLU A 133 18.72 1.40 -10.90
N PHE A 134 19.87 1.42 -10.22
CA PHE A 134 20.23 0.38 -9.26
C PHE A 134 19.20 0.28 -8.12
N PHE A 135 18.81 1.40 -7.51
CA PHE A 135 17.82 1.40 -6.44
C PHE A 135 16.49 0.82 -6.94
N ALA A 136 16.02 1.20 -8.12
CA ALA A 136 14.78 0.70 -8.70
C ALA A 136 14.81 -0.83 -8.87
N GLN A 137 15.90 -1.38 -9.41
CA GLN A 137 16.06 -2.83 -9.58
C GLN A 137 15.99 -3.58 -8.24
N VAL A 138 16.72 -3.10 -7.23
CA VAL A 138 16.74 -3.74 -5.92
C VAL A 138 15.38 -3.58 -5.23
N TRP A 139 14.77 -2.40 -5.30
CA TRP A 139 13.45 -2.10 -4.76
C TRP A 139 12.36 -3.02 -5.34
N ASP A 140 12.36 -3.26 -6.65
CA ASP A 140 11.36 -4.09 -7.32
C ASP A 140 11.44 -5.57 -6.94
N SER A 141 12.65 -6.05 -6.61
CA SER A 141 12.88 -7.42 -6.14
C SER A 141 12.53 -7.64 -4.66
N ALA A 142 12.39 -6.57 -3.88
CA ALA A 142 12.05 -6.61 -2.46
C ALA A 142 10.55 -6.83 -2.21
N GLU A 143 10.21 -7.29 -1.00
CA GLU A 143 8.82 -7.49 -0.56
C GLU A 143 8.32 -6.36 0.33
N VAL A 144 7.00 -6.13 0.30
CA VAL A 144 6.33 -5.11 1.14
C VAL A 144 6.35 -5.55 2.60
N LEU A 145 6.81 -4.67 3.50
CA LEU A 145 6.75 -4.92 4.93
C LEU A 145 5.31 -4.73 5.44
N THR A 146 4.52 -5.80 5.38
CA THR A 146 3.14 -5.79 5.90
C THR A 146 3.14 -5.82 7.43
N GLN A 147 2.00 -5.48 8.04
CA GLN A 147 1.86 -5.56 9.50
C GLN A 147 2.09 -6.98 10.02
N GLN A 148 1.67 -8.01 9.28
CA GLN A 148 1.90 -9.40 9.65
C GLN A 148 3.39 -9.74 9.67
N VAL A 149 4.13 -9.39 8.61
CA VAL A 149 5.58 -9.60 8.54
C VAL A 149 6.29 -8.83 9.64
N TYR A 150 5.89 -7.58 9.91
CA TYR A 150 6.44 -6.78 11.01
C TYR A 150 6.28 -7.48 12.37
N GLN A 151 5.11 -8.04 12.67
CA GLN A 151 4.89 -8.76 13.92
C GLN A 151 5.75 -10.03 14.02
N GLN A 152 5.88 -10.78 12.92
CA GLN A 152 6.77 -11.96 12.87
C GLN A 152 8.23 -11.55 13.11
N PHE A 153 8.69 -10.49 12.45
CA PHE A 153 10.03 -9.93 12.64
C PHE A 153 10.25 -9.48 14.08
N LYS A 154 9.31 -8.74 14.67
CA LYS A 154 9.39 -8.30 16.07
C LYS A 154 9.49 -9.47 17.04
N ALA A 155 8.72 -10.54 16.80
CA ALA A 155 8.79 -11.75 17.61
C ALA A 155 10.15 -12.45 17.48
N ALA A 156 10.69 -12.56 16.27
CA ALA A 156 12.04 -13.10 16.02
C ALA A 156 13.12 -12.26 16.70
N TRP A 157 13.04 -10.93 16.58
CA TRP A 157 13.97 -9.99 17.19
C TRP A 157 13.98 -10.10 18.73
N ASN A 158 12.81 -10.21 19.36
CA ASN A 158 12.69 -10.42 20.81
C ASN A 158 13.28 -11.76 21.28
N GLN A 159 13.29 -12.78 20.42
CA GLN A 159 13.94 -14.07 20.70
C GLN A 159 15.47 -13.97 20.54
N SER A 160 15.96 -13.14 19.61
CA SER A 160 17.40 -13.05 19.27
C SER A 160 18.31 -12.72 20.46
N SER A 161 17.84 -11.89 21.39
CA SER A 161 18.65 -11.49 22.56
C SER A 161 18.91 -12.63 23.55
N ARG A 162 18.17 -13.74 23.42
CA ARG A 162 18.25 -14.93 24.29
C ARG A 162 19.05 -16.08 23.66
N MET A 163 19.47 -15.94 22.42
CA MET A 163 20.12 -16.99 21.65
C MET A 163 21.62 -16.73 21.49
N ALA A 164 22.41 -17.81 21.41
CA ALA A 164 23.85 -17.71 21.18
C ALA A 164 24.14 -17.20 19.76
N ASN A 165 23.40 -17.71 18.77
CA ASN A 165 23.36 -17.14 17.43
C ASN A 165 22.16 -16.18 17.33
N ARG A 166 22.45 -14.88 17.21
CA ARG A 166 21.40 -13.84 17.13
C ARG A 166 20.62 -13.90 15.83
N ASP A 167 21.14 -14.53 14.78
CA ASP A 167 20.48 -14.59 13.47
C ASP A 167 19.50 -15.77 13.35
N GLU A 168 19.63 -16.78 14.20
CA GLU A 168 18.81 -18.01 14.15
C GLU A 168 17.28 -17.78 14.22
N PRO A 169 16.74 -16.87 15.06
CA PRO A 169 15.30 -16.58 15.06
C PRO A 169 14.75 -16.11 13.71
N PHE A 170 15.56 -15.43 12.90
CA PHE A 170 15.13 -14.81 11.65
C PHE A 170 14.97 -15.83 10.52
N ASN A 171 15.55 -17.03 10.65
CA ASN A 171 15.38 -18.15 9.72
C ASN A 171 13.92 -18.65 9.60
N LYS A 172 13.04 -18.22 10.52
CA LYS A 172 11.61 -18.52 10.49
C LYS A 172 10.82 -17.59 9.55
N LEU A 173 11.42 -16.49 9.12
CA LEU A 173 10.83 -15.57 8.15
C LEU A 173 10.93 -16.21 6.75
N GLU A 174 9.97 -15.88 5.88
CA GLU A 174 10.09 -16.27 4.47
C GLU A 174 11.32 -15.60 3.86
N ALA A 175 12.17 -16.40 3.19
CA ALA A 175 13.41 -15.91 2.62
C ALA A 175 13.13 -14.94 1.47
N VAL A 176 13.60 -13.71 1.61
CA VAL A 176 13.54 -12.66 0.58
C VAL A 176 14.98 -12.22 0.31
N VAL A 177 15.49 -12.56 -0.87
CA VAL A 177 16.86 -12.26 -1.31
C VAL A 177 16.86 -11.34 -2.53
N PRO A 178 17.81 -10.41 -2.64
CA PRO A 178 18.00 -9.63 -3.85
C PRO A 178 18.28 -10.55 -5.05
N ALA A 179 17.76 -10.20 -6.22
CA ALA A 179 18.14 -10.89 -7.45
C ALA A 179 19.64 -10.66 -7.71
N THR A 180 20.46 -11.73 -7.74
CA THR A 180 21.90 -11.62 -8.03
C THR A 180 22.22 -12.17 -9.41
N VAL A 181 23.29 -11.65 -10.03
CA VAL A 181 23.80 -12.11 -11.33
C VAL A 181 24.27 -13.58 -11.30
N ARG A 182 24.56 -14.15 -10.13
CA ARG A 182 25.14 -15.50 -9.96
C ARG A 182 24.18 -16.55 -9.38
N ALA A 183 23.16 -16.16 -8.63
CA ALA A 183 22.16 -17.08 -8.13
C ALA A 183 20.85 -16.77 -8.86
N GLY A 184 20.35 -17.74 -9.63
CA GLY A 184 18.96 -17.67 -10.09
C GLY A 184 18.10 -17.46 -8.86
N SER A 185 17.42 -16.32 -8.78
CA SER A 185 16.43 -16.05 -7.73
C SER A 185 15.56 -17.28 -7.60
N ALA A 186 15.34 -17.79 -6.38
CA ALA A 186 14.37 -18.86 -6.17
C ALA A 186 13.11 -18.52 -6.97
N HIS A 187 12.72 -19.38 -7.91
CA HIS A 187 11.64 -19.07 -8.85
C HIS A 187 10.35 -18.87 -8.05
N LYS A 188 9.94 -17.60 -7.88
CA LYS A 188 8.64 -17.27 -7.29
C LYS A 188 7.55 -17.92 -8.13
N THR A 189 6.62 -18.60 -7.47
CA THR A 189 5.43 -19.12 -8.14
C THR A 189 4.58 -17.97 -8.67
N SER A 190 3.75 -18.22 -9.68
CA SER A 190 2.82 -17.20 -10.20
C SER A 190 1.90 -16.63 -9.10
N GLN A 191 1.58 -17.43 -8.08
CA GLN A 191 0.80 -16.99 -6.93
C GLN A 191 1.58 -16.01 -6.04
N GLN A 192 2.86 -16.29 -5.73
CA GLN A 192 3.72 -15.38 -4.97
C GLN A 192 3.95 -14.06 -5.72
N LEU A 193 4.18 -14.13 -7.04
CA LEU A 193 4.29 -12.93 -7.87
C LEU A 193 3.00 -12.10 -7.83
N TYR A 194 1.84 -12.76 -7.95
CA TYR A 194 0.55 -12.08 -7.86
C TYR A 194 0.34 -11.45 -6.48
N LEU A 195 0.67 -12.16 -5.39
CA LEU A 195 0.56 -11.65 -4.03
C LEU A 195 1.42 -10.40 -3.82
N GLY A 196 2.71 -10.44 -4.19
CA GLY A 196 3.61 -9.30 -4.07
C GLY A 196 3.10 -8.09 -4.88
N GLU A 197 2.65 -8.31 -6.12
CA GLU A 197 2.05 -7.23 -6.93
C GLU A 197 0.77 -6.68 -6.30
N LEU A 198 -0.05 -7.53 -5.68
CA LEU A 198 -1.27 -7.12 -5.01
C LEU A 198 -0.96 -6.31 -3.74
N GLN A 199 0.01 -6.72 -2.94
CA GLN A 199 0.47 -5.98 -1.76
C GLN A 199 0.99 -4.60 -2.14
N LYS A 200 1.85 -4.52 -3.17
CA LYS A 200 2.34 -3.24 -3.71
C LYS A 200 1.18 -2.35 -4.16
N THR A 201 0.22 -2.91 -4.89
CA THR A 201 -0.93 -2.16 -5.39
C THR A 201 -1.82 -1.65 -4.24
N ILE A 202 -2.13 -2.48 -3.25
CA ILE A 202 -3.02 -2.10 -2.14
C ILE A 202 -2.34 -1.08 -1.23
N TYR A 203 -1.15 -1.41 -0.71
CA TYR A 203 -0.52 -0.67 0.38
C TYR A 203 0.30 0.53 -0.08
N GLU A 204 0.84 0.50 -1.30
CA GLU A 204 1.71 1.59 -1.78
C GLU A 204 1.03 2.50 -2.82
N GLN A 205 -0.12 2.10 -3.38
CA GLN A 205 -0.84 2.90 -4.37
C GLN A 205 -2.25 3.27 -3.90
N TYR A 206 -3.10 2.28 -3.65
CA TYR A 206 -4.52 2.46 -3.37
C TYR A 206 -4.81 3.11 -2.02
N LEU A 207 -4.26 2.56 -0.94
CA LEU A 207 -4.42 3.08 0.41
C LEU A 207 -3.94 4.54 0.53
N PRO A 208 -2.68 4.88 0.20
CA PRO A 208 -2.21 6.26 0.34
C PRO A 208 -2.95 7.26 -0.55
N ALA A 209 -3.30 6.88 -1.79
CA ALA A 209 -4.06 7.77 -2.67
C ALA A 209 -5.48 8.04 -2.12
N PHE A 210 -6.13 7.02 -1.57
CA PHE A 210 -7.45 7.17 -0.96
C PHE A 210 -7.41 8.00 0.33
N GLU A 211 -6.39 7.80 1.16
CA GLU A 211 -6.15 8.58 2.38
C GLU A 211 -5.88 10.05 2.05
N GLU A 212 -5.08 10.35 1.02
CA GLU A 212 -4.82 11.72 0.57
C GLU A 212 -6.12 12.43 0.17
N VAL A 213 -6.95 11.78 -0.67
CA VAL A 213 -8.26 12.32 -1.04
C VAL A 213 -9.13 12.54 0.20
N THR A 214 -9.22 11.54 1.08
CA THR A 214 -10.02 11.63 2.32
C THR A 214 -9.55 12.78 3.20
N ALA A 215 -8.24 12.94 3.38
CA ALA A 215 -7.66 14.00 4.20
C ALA A 215 -8.01 15.38 3.65
N ILE A 216 -7.94 15.59 2.33
CA ILE A 216 -8.30 16.86 1.70
C ILE A 216 -9.79 17.16 1.88
N LEU A 217 -10.67 16.18 1.63
CA LEU A 217 -12.12 16.38 1.82
C LEU A 217 -12.47 16.71 3.28
N VAL A 218 -11.82 16.05 4.24
CA VAL A 218 -12.01 16.29 5.68
C VAL A 218 -11.46 17.67 6.09
N GLU A 219 -10.26 18.04 5.65
CA GLU A 219 -9.63 19.33 5.93
C GLU A 219 -10.52 20.49 5.47
N GLN A 220 -11.10 20.38 4.27
CA GLN A 220 -11.99 21.39 3.70
C GLN A 220 -13.44 21.28 4.17
N ARG A 221 -13.76 20.28 4.99
CA ARG A 221 -15.13 19.99 5.48
C ARG A 221 -16.14 19.76 4.36
N TYR A 222 -15.70 19.17 3.25
CA TYR A 222 -16.58 18.76 2.17
C TYR A 222 -17.36 17.52 2.58
N ARG A 223 -18.54 17.77 3.15
CA ARG A 223 -19.48 16.74 3.62
C ARG A 223 -20.86 17.04 3.08
N ARG A 224 -21.51 16.04 2.49
CA ARG A 224 -22.90 16.16 2.08
C ARG A 224 -23.88 15.77 3.19
N PRO A 225 -25.09 16.34 3.24
CA PRO A 225 -26.12 16.02 4.23
C PRO A 225 -26.47 14.52 4.29
N GLU A 226 -26.44 13.83 3.15
CA GLU A 226 -26.76 12.40 3.04
C GLU A 226 -25.79 11.49 3.81
N PHE A 227 -24.58 11.99 4.11
CA PHE A 227 -23.53 11.23 4.81
C PHE A 227 -23.30 11.68 6.25
N VAL A 228 -24.17 12.52 6.81
CA VAL A 228 -24.09 12.89 8.23
C VAL A 228 -24.21 11.63 9.09
N GLY A 229 -23.23 11.41 9.97
CA GLY A 229 -23.16 10.20 10.81
C GLY A 229 -22.60 8.96 10.10
N VAL A 230 -22.29 9.04 8.81
CA VAL A 230 -21.67 7.96 8.03
C VAL A 230 -20.13 8.12 8.07
N PRO A 231 -19.36 7.02 8.16
CA PRO A 231 -17.90 7.07 8.11
C PRO A 231 -17.37 7.80 6.86
N VAL A 232 -16.34 8.63 7.05
CA VAL A 232 -15.78 9.48 5.97
C VAL A 232 -15.31 8.68 4.76
N GLY A 233 -14.77 7.47 4.96
CA GLY A 233 -14.33 6.61 3.86
C GLY A 233 -15.48 6.18 2.93
N VAL A 234 -16.69 6.01 3.45
CA VAL A 234 -17.86 5.70 2.62
C VAL A 234 -18.20 6.89 1.71
N GLU A 235 -18.12 8.11 2.25
CA GLU A 235 -18.34 9.31 1.45
C GLU A 235 -17.20 9.56 0.45
N THR A 236 -15.92 9.38 0.84
CA THR A 236 -14.79 9.45 -0.10
C THR A 236 -14.98 8.49 -1.27
N ASN A 237 -15.43 7.27 -1.00
CA ASN A 237 -15.75 6.30 -2.04
C ASN A 237 -16.85 6.81 -2.99
N ARG A 238 -17.90 7.44 -2.45
CA ARG A 238 -18.97 8.01 -3.29
C ARG A 238 -18.52 9.24 -4.08
N PHE A 239 -17.71 10.11 -3.48
CA PHE A 239 -17.04 11.21 -4.17
C PHE A 239 -16.22 10.69 -5.36
N LEU A 240 -15.35 9.69 -5.17
CA LEU A 240 -14.57 9.10 -6.25
C LEU A 240 -15.43 8.43 -7.32
N ASN A 241 -16.58 7.85 -6.94
CA ASN A 241 -17.56 7.33 -7.92
C ASN A 241 -18.15 8.44 -8.76
N TRP A 242 -18.55 9.54 -8.13
CA TRP A 242 -19.07 10.71 -8.81
C TRP A 242 -18.02 11.34 -9.75
N VAL A 243 -16.77 11.50 -9.30
CA VAL A 243 -15.64 11.92 -10.16
C VAL A 243 -15.52 10.99 -11.37
N ARG A 244 -15.63 9.67 -11.18
CA ARG A 244 -15.59 8.71 -12.29
C ARG A 244 -16.74 8.90 -13.28
N LEU A 245 -17.94 9.23 -12.82
CA LEU A 245 -19.13 9.30 -13.65
C LEU A 245 -19.29 10.65 -14.37
N GLU A 246 -18.87 11.74 -13.74
CA GLU A 246 -19.09 13.10 -14.26
C GLU A 246 -17.84 13.72 -14.89
N HIS A 247 -16.64 13.37 -14.45
CA HIS A 247 -15.40 14.02 -14.91
C HIS A 247 -14.46 13.08 -15.67
N ALA A 248 -14.30 11.83 -15.22
CA ALA A 248 -13.47 10.84 -15.89
C ALA A 248 -14.31 9.97 -16.86
N ILE A 249 -15.02 10.60 -17.79
CA ILE A 249 -15.92 9.93 -18.74
C ILE A 249 -15.11 9.20 -19.81
N GLY A 250 -15.51 7.96 -20.11
CA GLY A 250 -14.77 7.09 -21.04
C GLY A 250 -13.45 6.57 -20.46
N ASP A 251 -12.71 5.79 -21.25
CA ASP A 251 -11.40 5.28 -20.82
C ASP A 251 -10.25 6.24 -21.15
N GLU A 252 -10.37 7.03 -22.22
CA GLU A 252 -9.33 8.01 -22.62
C GLU A 252 -9.04 9.04 -21.53
N ALA A 253 -10.07 9.50 -20.81
CA ALA A 253 -9.93 10.56 -19.80
C ALA A 253 -8.96 10.19 -18.67
N TRP A 254 -9.02 8.95 -18.18
CA TRP A 254 -8.13 8.50 -17.10
C TRP A 254 -6.83 7.89 -17.63
N GLN A 255 -6.84 7.27 -18.82
CA GLN A 255 -5.63 6.70 -19.44
C GLN A 255 -4.62 7.78 -19.81
N ASN A 256 -5.11 8.91 -20.34
CA ASN A 256 -4.27 10.03 -20.79
C ASN A 256 -4.04 11.08 -19.70
N ALA A 257 -4.59 10.88 -18.49
CA ALA A 257 -4.37 11.80 -17.38
C ALA A 257 -2.89 11.83 -16.98
N ALA A 258 -2.30 13.03 -16.96
CA ALA A 258 -0.95 13.22 -16.46
C ALA A 258 -0.87 12.85 -14.97
N LEU A 259 0.28 12.30 -14.55
CA LEU A 259 0.62 12.25 -13.13
C LEU A 259 0.81 13.69 -12.64
N ARG A 260 0.33 13.99 -11.44
CA ARG A 260 0.35 15.34 -10.86
C ARG A 260 1.17 15.35 -9.59
N ALA A 261 1.85 16.46 -9.32
CA ALA A 261 2.48 16.70 -8.03
C ALA A 261 1.40 16.80 -6.92
N PRO A 262 1.74 16.53 -5.65
CA PRO A 262 0.79 16.60 -4.53
C PRO A 262 0.00 17.91 -4.47
N GLU A 263 0.64 19.05 -4.74
CA GLU A 263 0.02 20.38 -4.71
C GLU A 263 -1.04 20.54 -5.81
N ASP A 264 -0.73 20.09 -7.03
CA ASP A 264 -1.66 20.12 -8.15
C ASP A 264 -2.84 19.16 -7.94
N ARG A 265 -2.58 17.98 -7.34
CA ARG A 265 -3.65 17.06 -6.94
C ARG A 265 -4.54 17.69 -5.88
N LYS A 266 -3.95 18.34 -4.87
CA LYS A 266 -4.70 19.03 -3.81
C LYS A 266 -5.63 20.09 -4.39
N GLY A 267 -5.13 20.94 -5.29
CA GLY A 267 -5.96 21.94 -5.98
C GLY A 267 -7.15 21.31 -6.72
N LEU A 268 -6.89 20.31 -7.56
CA LEU A 268 -7.94 19.61 -8.31
C LEU A 268 -8.99 18.94 -7.41
N ILE A 269 -8.55 18.26 -6.34
CA ILE A 269 -9.45 17.60 -5.38
C ILE A 269 -10.27 18.64 -4.63
N MET A 270 -9.70 19.81 -4.33
CA MET A 270 -10.44 20.90 -3.68
C MET A 270 -11.55 21.47 -4.56
N ASP A 271 -11.27 21.68 -5.85
CA ASP A 271 -12.26 22.17 -6.82
C ASP A 271 -13.41 21.18 -6.98
N LEU A 272 -13.07 19.90 -7.19
CA LEU A 272 -14.05 18.83 -7.30
C LEU A 272 -14.83 18.61 -6.00
N GLY A 273 -14.18 18.78 -4.85
CA GLY A 273 -14.83 18.67 -3.53
C GLY A 273 -15.87 19.77 -3.29
N ALA A 274 -15.58 20.99 -3.72
CA ALA A 274 -16.55 22.09 -3.68
C ALA A 274 -17.76 21.77 -4.58
N GLU A 275 -17.52 21.32 -5.82
CA GLU A 275 -18.58 20.92 -6.74
C GLU A 275 -19.40 19.73 -6.20
N TRP A 276 -18.74 18.73 -5.61
CA TRP A 276 -19.38 17.58 -4.97
C TRP A 276 -20.39 17.99 -3.91
N THR A 277 -20.10 19.01 -3.11
CA THR A 277 -21.06 19.49 -2.09
C THR A 277 -22.21 20.31 -2.66
N ALA A 278 -22.01 20.95 -3.82
CA ALA A 278 -22.99 21.84 -4.43
C ALA A 278 -23.89 21.15 -5.48
N THR A 279 -23.45 20.01 -6.04
CA THR A 279 -24.17 19.36 -7.13
C THR A 279 -25.53 18.78 -6.71
N ASN A 280 -26.53 18.98 -7.57
CA ASN A 280 -27.85 18.37 -7.46
C ASN A 280 -27.91 16.98 -8.14
N ALA A 281 -26.83 16.55 -8.79
CA ALA A 281 -26.73 15.24 -9.46
C ALA A 281 -25.56 14.42 -8.89
N PRO A 282 -25.58 14.06 -7.59
CA PRO A 282 -24.45 13.39 -6.95
C PRO A 282 -24.27 11.92 -7.38
N ARG A 283 -25.17 11.38 -8.22
CA ARG A 283 -25.16 9.98 -8.67
C ARG A 283 -25.14 8.97 -7.51
N ILE A 284 -25.71 9.34 -6.36
CA ILE A 284 -25.92 8.45 -5.21
C ILE A 284 -27.26 7.72 -5.44
N PRO A 285 -27.30 6.38 -5.42
CA PRO A 285 -28.56 5.65 -5.43
C PRO A 285 -29.43 5.99 -4.22
N ASP A 286 -30.75 6.12 -4.40
CA ASP A 286 -31.68 6.48 -3.32
C ASP A 286 -31.63 5.51 -2.12
N ASN A 287 -31.33 4.24 -2.39
CA ASN A 287 -31.21 3.18 -1.38
C ASN A 287 -29.77 2.92 -0.92
N TYR A 288 -28.79 3.79 -1.24
CA TYR A 288 -27.38 3.49 -1.02
C TYR A 288 -27.03 3.15 0.43
N LEU A 289 -27.55 3.90 1.41
CA LEU A 289 -27.30 3.62 2.83
C LEU A 289 -27.94 2.29 3.27
N GLN A 290 -29.12 1.96 2.73
CA GLN A 290 -29.77 0.68 2.99
C GLN A 290 -28.95 -0.50 2.45
N LEU A 291 -28.28 -0.34 1.30
CA LEU A 291 -27.37 -1.35 0.74
C LEU A 291 -26.19 -1.61 1.69
N ILE A 292 -25.62 -0.55 2.29
CA ILE A 292 -24.55 -0.68 3.27
C ILE A 292 -25.05 -1.40 4.53
N ASP A 293 -26.22 -1.02 5.04
CA ASP A 293 -26.82 -1.67 6.22
C ASP A 293 -27.10 -3.16 5.97
N THR A 294 -27.56 -3.52 4.77
CA THR A 294 -27.75 -4.93 4.39
C THR A 294 -26.44 -5.69 4.32
N LEU A 295 -25.39 -5.08 3.76
CA LEU A 295 -24.05 -5.66 3.75
C LEU A 295 -23.54 -5.90 5.18
N GLN A 296 -23.66 -4.91 6.06
CA GLN A 296 -23.22 -4.98 7.45
C GLN A 296 -24.01 -6.05 8.23
N ARG A 297 -25.32 -6.14 8.01
CA ARG A 297 -26.19 -7.11 8.70
C ARG A 297 -25.84 -8.54 8.32
N GLY A 298 -25.58 -8.82 7.05
CA GLY A 298 -25.30 -10.18 6.57
C GLY A 298 -23.84 -10.59 6.74
N LEU A 299 -22.90 -9.67 6.51
CA LEU A 299 -21.47 -9.98 6.37
C LEU A 299 -20.58 -9.32 7.44
N GLY A 300 -21.15 -8.50 8.33
CA GLY A 300 -20.40 -7.71 9.31
C GLY A 300 -19.78 -8.51 10.46
N SER A 301 -20.13 -9.79 10.64
CA SER A 301 -19.45 -10.69 11.57
C SER A 301 -19.44 -12.14 11.07
N PRO A 302 -18.53 -13.00 11.57
CA PRO A 302 -18.56 -14.42 11.26
C PRO A 302 -19.90 -15.09 11.60
N GLU A 303 -20.50 -14.74 12.74
CA GLU A 303 -21.77 -15.28 13.20
C GLU A 303 -22.92 -14.88 12.27
N ALA A 304 -22.94 -13.63 11.81
CA ALA A 304 -23.92 -13.16 10.84
C ALA A 304 -23.82 -13.94 9.52
N ILE A 305 -22.60 -14.15 9.02
CA ILE A 305 -22.36 -14.93 7.79
C ILE A 305 -22.86 -16.37 7.96
N ARG A 306 -22.61 -16.99 9.12
CA ARG A 306 -23.08 -18.36 9.43
C ARG A 306 -24.59 -18.46 9.50
N ALA A 307 -25.26 -17.43 10.00
CA ALA A 307 -26.71 -17.39 10.14
C ALA A 307 -27.42 -17.17 8.79
N CYS A 308 -26.75 -16.57 7.81
CA CYS A 308 -27.36 -16.28 6.51
C CYS A 308 -27.66 -17.54 5.70
N SER A 309 -28.86 -17.56 5.12
CA SER A 309 -29.27 -18.45 4.03
C SER A 309 -28.55 -18.12 2.73
N ARG A 310 -28.78 -18.95 1.70
CA ARG A 310 -28.21 -18.73 0.35
C ARG A 310 -28.73 -17.45 -0.28
N GLU A 311 -29.99 -17.14 -0.02
CA GLU A 311 -30.71 -15.98 -0.52
C GLU A 311 -30.16 -14.70 0.14
N GLU A 312 -30.04 -14.69 1.47
CA GLU A 312 -29.51 -13.55 2.24
C GLU A 312 -28.04 -13.25 1.91
N LEU A 313 -27.20 -14.29 1.72
CA LEU A 313 -25.81 -14.08 1.32
C LEU A 313 -25.69 -13.43 -0.05
N VAL A 314 -26.47 -13.87 -1.03
CA VAL A 314 -26.42 -13.28 -2.37
C VAL A 314 -27.00 -11.87 -2.35
N GLU A 315 -28.07 -11.62 -1.61
CA GLU A 315 -28.61 -10.28 -1.43
C GLU A 315 -27.55 -9.31 -0.88
N ALA A 316 -26.81 -9.73 0.16
CA ALA A 316 -25.70 -8.94 0.69
C ALA A 316 -24.59 -8.74 -0.35
N LEU A 317 -24.17 -9.78 -1.07
CA LEU A 317 -23.15 -9.63 -2.12
C LEU A 317 -23.60 -8.73 -3.28
N MET A 318 -24.88 -8.72 -3.62
CA MET A 318 -25.45 -7.83 -4.64
C MET A 318 -25.43 -6.35 -4.22
N CYS A 319 -25.18 -6.03 -2.95
CA CYS A 319 -24.94 -4.66 -2.51
C CYS A 319 -23.54 -4.13 -2.94
N VAL A 320 -22.62 -5.02 -3.31
CA VAL A 320 -21.26 -4.69 -3.77
C VAL A 320 -21.27 -4.40 -5.27
N HIS A 321 -20.84 -3.21 -5.70
CA HIS A 321 -20.92 -2.83 -7.10
C HIS A 321 -20.08 -3.75 -8.01
N ALA A 322 -18.85 -4.07 -7.60
CA ALA A 322 -17.97 -4.99 -8.33
C ALA A 322 -18.54 -6.41 -8.46
N PHE A 323 -19.45 -6.84 -7.58
CA PHE A 323 -20.19 -8.09 -7.73
C PHE A 323 -21.31 -7.95 -8.77
N LEU A 324 -22.06 -6.84 -8.74
CA LEU A 324 -23.12 -6.55 -9.72
C LEU A 324 -22.60 -6.42 -11.16
N GLU A 325 -21.33 -6.07 -11.37
CA GLU A 325 -20.73 -6.03 -12.71
C GLU A 325 -20.78 -7.40 -13.44
N GLN A 326 -20.99 -8.49 -12.70
CA GLN A 326 -21.23 -9.84 -13.25
C GLN A 326 -22.55 -9.96 -14.03
N LEU A 327 -23.46 -9.00 -13.88
CA LEU A 327 -24.69 -8.91 -14.69
C LEU A 327 -24.38 -8.84 -16.19
N ARG A 328 -23.27 -8.18 -16.57
CA ARG A 328 -22.82 -8.08 -17.97
C ARG A 328 -22.56 -9.43 -18.63
N PHE A 329 -22.26 -10.45 -17.82
CA PHE A 329 -21.97 -11.81 -18.27
C PHE A 329 -23.11 -12.80 -17.96
N THR A 330 -24.24 -12.33 -17.42
CA THR A 330 -25.33 -13.18 -16.93
C THR A 330 -26.57 -13.01 -17.78
N LYS A 331 -26.80 -13.97 -18.69
CA LYS A 331 -28.05 -14.06 -19.45
C LYS A 331 -29.22 -14.24 -18.48
N GLY A 332 -30.23 -13.37 -18.58
CA GLY A 332 -31.35 -13.32 -17.62
C GLY A 332 -31.21 -12.24 -16.53
N GLY A 333 -30.14 -11.43 -16.55
CA GLY A 333 -30.01 -10.25 -15.69
C GLY A 333 -29.91 -10.57 -14.20
N ALA A 334 -30.48 -9.69 -13.37
CA ALA A 334 -30.38 -9.76 -11.91
C ALA A 334 -31.05 -11.01 -11.33
N ASP A 335 -32.19 -11.43 -11.90
CA ASP A 335 -32.95 -12.58 -11.42
C ASP A 335 -32.18 -13.90 -11.61
N ALA A 336 -31.34 -13.98 -12.64
CA ALA A 336 -30.54 -15.17 -12.94
C ALA A 336 -29.20 -15.22 -12.21
N LEU A 337 -28.71 -14.09 -11.68
CA LEU A 337 -27.39 -13.98 -11.05
C LEU A 337 -27.26 -14.86 -9.79
N PRO A 338 -28.24 -14.90 -8.85
CA PRO A 338 -28.16 -15.78 -7.69
C PRO A 338 -28.02 -17.26 -8.03
N ALA A 339 -28.87 -17.76 -8.94
CA ALA A 339 -28.83 -19.16 -9.35
C ALA A 339 -27.48 -19.51 -10.01
N LYS A 340 -26.97 -18.62 -10.86
CA LYS A 340 -25.68 -18.80 -11.53
C LYS A 340 -24.50 -18.74 -10.55
N PHE A 341 -24.54 -17.84 -9.57
CA PHE A 341 -23.53 -17.75 -8.52
C PHE A 341 -23.44 -19.06 -7.74
N TRP A 342 -24.56 -19.59 -7.28
CA TRP A 342 -24.60 -20.85 -6.54
C TRP A 342 -24.18 -22.04 -7.39
N GLN A 343 -24.63 -22.12 -8.65
CA GLN A 343 -24.20 -23.16 -9.58
C GLN A 343 -22.67 -23.18 -9.76
N ASN A 344 -22.05 -22.01 -9.92
CA ASN A 344 -20.59 -21.89 -10.07
C ASN A 344 -19.83 -22.25 -8.79
N ASN A 345 -20.48 -22.17 -7.64
CA ASN A 345 -19.93 -22.51 -6.33
C ASN A 345 -20.50 -23.82 -5.78
N GLU A 346 -20.85 -24.75 -6.68
CA GLU A 346 -21.26 -26.13 -6.36
C GLU A 346 -22.48 -26.21 -5.42
N ASN A 347 -23.28 -25.15 -5.36
CA ASN A 347 -24.40 -24.96 -4.42
C ASN A 347 -24.00 -25.17 -2.95
N ASN A 348 -22.72 -24.97 -2.61
CA ASN A 348 -22.18 -25.26 -1.30
C ASN A 348 -22.20 -24.00 -0.41
N LEU A 349 -23.25 -23.87 0.41
CA LEU A 349 -23.43 -22.76 1.34
C LEU A 349 -22.25 -22.65 2.33
N GLN A 350 -21.91 -23.77 2.97
CA GLN A 350 -20.86 -23.83 3.99
C GLN A 350 -19.51 -23.34 3.46
N ARG A 351 -19.12 -23.77 2.27
CA ARG A 351 -17.87 -23.34 1.61
C ARG A 351 -17.85 -21.85 1.31
N VAL A 352 -18.96 -21.29 0.83
CA VAL A 352 -19.07 -19.85 0.57
C VAL A 352 -18.97 -19.07 1.89
N GLN A 353 -19.67 -19.51 2.94
CA GLN A 353 -19.56 -18.91 4.27
C GLN A 353 -18.13 -18.98 4.83
N ASP A 354 -17.48 -20.14 4.77
CA ASP A 354 -16.09 -20.34 5.21
C ASP A 354 -15.13 -19.38 4.49
N THR A 355 -15.34 -19.21 3.19
CA THR A 355 -14.53 -18.32 2.37
C THR A 355 -14.79 -16.85 2.70
N LEU A 356 -16.05 -16.43 2.83
CA LEU A 356 -16.37 -15.05 3.18
C LEU A 356 -15.86 -14.69 4.57
N ILE A 357 -15.92 -15.61 5.53
CA ILE A 357 -15.32 -15.45 6.86
C ILE A 357 -13.80 -15.31 6.75
N HIS A 358 -13.14 -16.17 5.96
CA HIS A 358 -11.71 -16.05 5.73
C HIS A 358 -11.35 -14.69 5.11
N LEU A 359 -12.06 -14.28 4.06
CA LEU A 359 -11.77 -13.03 3.34
C LEU A 359 -12.00 -11.78 4.18
N ILE A 360 -13.13 -11.71 4.88
CA ILE A 360 -13.59 -10.50 5.55
C ILE A 360 -13.04 -10.42 6.98
N HIS A 361 -12.97 -11.55 7.69
CA HIS A 361 -12.69 -11.59 9.13
C HIS A 361 -11.45 -12.42 9.50
N GLY A 362 -10.66 -12.88 8.52
CA GLY A 362 -9.41 -13.63 8.77
C GLY A 362 -8.33 -12.78 9.42
N SER A 363 -7.33 -13.39 10.06
CA SER A 363 -6.22 -12.64 10.68
C SER A 363 -4.97 -12.51 9.81
N ASP A 364 -4.96 -13.15 8.65
CA ASP A 364 -3.85 -13.07 7.69
C ASP A 364 -3.81 -11.71 6.99
N ASP A 365 -2.66 -11.38 6.40
CA ASP A 365 -2.50 -10.22 5.51
C ASP A 365 -3.64 -10.13 4.50
N PHE A 366 -4.21 -8.94 4.35
CA PHE A 366 -5.42 -8.79 3.55
C PHE A 366 -5.19 -9.16 2.08
N ALA A 367 -4.06 -8.80 1.49
CA ALA A 367 -3.73 -9.20 0.12
C ALA A 367 -3.58 -10.73 0.01
N ALA A 368 -3.02 -11.39 1.03
CA ALA A 368 -2.95 -12.86 1.09
C ALA A 368 -4.33 -13.51 1.13
N ARG A 369 -5.29 -12.95 1.89
CA ARG A 369 -6.68 -13.44 1.92
C ARG A 369 -7.36 -13.30 0.56
N ILE A 370 -7.17 -12.18 -0.15
CA ILE A 370 -7.66 -12.03 -1.55
C ILE A 370 -7.01 -13.08 -2.45
N CYS A 371 -5.70 -13.27 -2.34
CA CYS A 371 -4.97 -14.25 -3.15
C CYS A 371 -5.51 -15.68 -2.92
N ALA A 372 -5.81 -16.05 -1.67
CA ALA A 372 -6.43 -17.31 -1.33
C ALA A 372 -7.81 -17.48 -1.99
N VAL A 373 -8.65 -16.45 -1.97
CA VAL A 373 -9.98 -16.49 -2.62
C VAL A 373 -9.90 -16.68 -4.14
N ILE A 374 -8.82 -16.25 -4.77
CA ILE A 374 -8.64 -16.36 -6.23
C ILE A 374 -7.98 -17.69 -6.62
N TYR A 375 -6.97 -18.12 -5.87
CA TYR A 375 -6.08 -19.22 -6.26
C TYR A 375 -6.21 -20.49 -5.43
N ASP A 376 -6.50 -20.39 -4.13
CA ASP A 376 -6.54 -21.56 -3.23
C ASP A 376 -7.86 -22.33 -3.43
N PRO A 377 -7.83 -23.60 -3.89
CA PRO A 377 -9.04 -24.41 -4.07
C PRO A 377 -9.93 -24.48 -2.82
N LYS A 378 -9.35 -24.38 -1.62
CA LYS A 378 -10.06 -24.39 -0.34
C LYS A 378 -10.94 -23.15 -0.16
N TYR A 379 -10.43 -21.98 -0.51
CA TYR A 379 -11.09 -20.69 -0.31
C TYR A 379 -11.61 -20.09 -1.61
N ARG A 380 -11.59 -20.82 -2.73
CA ARG A 380 -11.99 -20.24 -4.01
C ARG A 380 -13.50 -20.03 -4.09
N ILE A 381 -13.92 -18.78 -4.31
CA ILE A 381 -15.26 -18.43 -4.80
C ILE A 381 -15.16 -18.09 -6.29
N ARG A 382 -15.90 -18.83 -7.12
CA ARG A 382 -15.98 -18.53 -8.56
C ARG A 382 -16.79 -17.25 -8.77
N VAL A 383 -16.44 -16.50 -9.82
CA VAL A 383 -17.09 -15.23 -10.19
C VAL A 383 -16.73 -14.07 -9.23
N PHE A 384 -15.75 -14.29 -8.34
CA PHE A 384 -15.26 -13.32 -7.38
C PHE A 384 -13.86 -12.83 -7.79
N GLY A 385 -13.76 -11.57 -8.24
CA GLY A 385 -12.49 -10.97 -8.69
C GLY A 385 -11.85 -10.04 -7.64
N ARG A 386 -10.62 -9.58 -7.90
CA ARG A 386 -9.86 -8.70 -6.97
C ARG A 386 -10.66 -7.48 -6.49
N PHE A 387 -11.35 -6.79 -7.40
CA PHE A 387 -12.12 -5.59 -7.06
C PHE A 387 -13.39 -5.91 -6.27
N CYS A 388 -13.94 -7.11 -6.42
CA CYS A 388 -15.04 -7.57 -5.58
C CYS A 388 -14.58 -7.75 -4.14
N ALA A 389 -13.40 -8.36 -3.96
CA ALA A 389 -12.79 -8.54 -2.64
C ALA A 389 -12.40 -7.20 -1.98
N LEU A 390 -11.76 -6.31 -2.75
CA LEU A 390 -11.36 -4.98 -2.28
C LEU A 390 -12.56 -4.11 -1.89
N GLU A 391 -13.59 -4.05 -2.73
CA GLU A 391 -14.78 -3.26 -2.42
C GLU A 391 -15.53 -3.83 -1.23
N LEU A 392 -15.72 -5.15 -1.16
CA LEU A 392 -16.41 -5.81 -0.07
C LEU A 392 -15.71 -5.57 1.28
N VAL A 393 -14.43 -5.92 1.37
CA VAL A 393 -13.68 -5.81 2.63
C VAL A 393 -13.43 -4.35 2.97
N GLY A 394 -13.07 -3.49 2.02
CA GLY A 394 -12.87 -2.08 2.32
C GLY A 394 -14.15 -1.34 2.71
N THR A 395 -15.34 -1.86 2.37
CA THR A 395 -16.62 -1.31 2.84
C THR A 395 -16.90 -1.72 4.28
N LEU A 396 -16.66 -2.97 4.64
CA LEU A 396 -16.92 -3.51 5.99
C LEU A 396 -15.82 -3.17 7.01
N HIS A 397 -14.57 -3.14 6.54
CA HIS A 397 -13.34 -2.94 7.32
C HIS A 397 -12.44 -1.87 6.68
N PRO A 398 -12.89 -0.60 6.63
CA PRO A 398 -12.16 0.48 5.97
C PRO A 398 -10.79 0.80 6.61
N HIS A 399 -10.52 0.25 7.80
CA HIS A 399 -9.23 0.38 8.49
C HIS A 399 -8.15 -0.57 7.95
N GLU A 400 -8.52 -1.64 7.23
CA GLU A 400 -7.57 -2.57 6.62
C GLU A 400 -7.22 -2.17 5.18
N ALA A 401 -8.21 -1.69 4.43
CA ALA A 401 -8.04 -1.20 3.07
C ALA A 401 -9.21 -0.28 2.67
N PRO A 402 -8.99 0.64 1.72
CA PRO A 402 -10.09 1.46 1.21
C PRO A 402 -11.07 0.63 0.37
N PRO A 403 -12.37 0.99 0.33
CA PRO A 403 -13.37 0.34 -0.52
C PRO A 403 -13.11 0.68 -2.01
N ILE A 404 -12.13 0.02 -2.64
CA ILE A 404 -11.73 0.33 -4.01
C ILE A 404 -12.24 -0.72 -4.98
N ASN A 405 -12.89 -0.25 -6.04
CA ASN A 405 -13.19 -1.03 -7.24
C ASN A 405 -12.57 -0.37 -8.49
N GLY A 406 -12.80 -0.95 -9.67
CA GLY A 406 -12.25 -0.43 -10.92
C GLY A 406 -12.63 1.02 -11.23
N ARG A 407 -13.82 1.49 -10.80
CA ARG A 407 -14.22 2.90 -10.96
C ARG A 407 -13.37 3.82 -10.09
N MET A 408 -13.10 3.43 -8.85
CA MET A 408 -12.30 4.23 -7.91
C MET A 408 -10.85 4.31 -8.37
N ALA A 409 -10.27 3.20 -8.82
CA ALA A 409 -8.92 3.18 -9.38
C ALA A 409 -8.79 4.13 -10.58
N LYS A 410 -9.79 4.13 -11.48
CA LYS A 410 -9.84 5.06 -12.63
C LYS A 410 -9.99 6.52 -12.21
N ALA A 411 -10.81 6.82 -11.19
CA ALA A 411 -10.94 8.17 -10.65
C ALA A 411 -9.62 8.66 -10.03
N LEU A 412 -8.96 7.84 -9.22
CA LEU A 412 -7.65 8.16 -8.65
C LEU A 412 -6.60 8.39 -9.76
N ARG A 413 -6.57 7.55 -10.79
CA ARG A 413 -5.66 7.77 -11.93
C ARG A 413 -5.95 9.08 -12.65
N PHE A 414 -7.23 9.42 -12.86
CA PHE A 414 -7.68 10.69 -13.44
C PHE A 414 -7.26 11.90 -12.59
N LEU A 415 -7.35 11.80 -11.27
CA LEU A 415 -6.88 12.84 -10.34
C LEU A 415 -5.34 13.04 -10.39
N GLY A 416 -4.61 12.12 -11.01
CA GLY A 416 -3.17 12.24 -11.26
C GLY A 416 -2.31 11.45 -10.29
N PHE A 417 -2.90 10.50 -9.56
CA PHE A 417 -2.15 9.54 -8.75
C PHE A 417 -1.52 8.46 -9.64
N ASP A 418 -0.35 7.97 -9.24
CA ASP A 418 0.31 6.82 -9.86
C ASP A 418 -0.29 5.52 -9.30
N VAL A 419 -1.48 5.17 -9.80
CA VAL A 419 -2.22 3.97 -9.42
C VAL A 419 -2.51 3.10 -10.65
N ARG A 420 -2.41 1.78 -10.48
CA ARG A 420 -2.76 0.83 -11.54
C ARG A 420 -4.28 0.77 -11.71
N ALA A 421 -4.80 1.34 -12.79
CA ALA A 421 -6.22 1.25 -13.15
C ALA A 421 -6.43 0.30 -14.36
N THR A 422 -7.50 -0.48 -14.34
CA THR A 422 -7.90 -1.43 -15.40
C THR A 422 -9.38 -1.32 -15.68
#